data_AF-A0AAQ3WH04-F1
#
_entry.id   AF-A0AAQ3WH04-F1
#
_cell.length_a   1.000
_cell.length_b   1.000
_cell.length_c   1.000
_cell.angle_alpha   90.00
_cell.angle_beta   90.00
_cell.angle_gamma   90.00
#
_symmetry.space_group_name_H-M   'P 1'
#
loop_
_entity.id
_entity.type
_entity.pdbx_description
1 polymer ?
#
loop_
_entity_poly.entity_id
_entity_poly.type
_entity_poly.pdbx_seq_one_letter_code
_entity_poly.pdbx_strand_id
1 'polypeptide(L)'
;MRAFRRPCTACGLTFTSSTTAPSSATTSAHVQPVCIFAYGQTGSGKTYTMMGNPELDDQKGLIPRSLEQIFQASQTLNARGWKYKIQVSMLEIYNEAIKDLLVRNCQNGASSKYSIRHEANGDTFVPDLTVVDVISIDEVSSLLRRAAQMRLHTLLSDFS
;
A
#
# COMPACT_ATOMS: atom_id res chain seq x y z
N MET A 1 -25.20 -14.06 22.93
CA MET A 1 -24.67 -14.11 21.55
C MET A 1 -23.77 -12.89 21.34
N ARG A 2 -22.49 -12.98 21.73
CA ARG A 2 -21.56 -11.84 21.65
C ARG A 2 -21.06 -11.69 20.21
N ALA A 3 -21.53 -10.65 19.53
CA ALA A 3 -20.98 -10.21 18.26
C ALA A 3 -19.50 -9.84 18.46
N PHE A 4 -18.61 -10.70 17.97
CA PHE A 4 -17.17 -10.45 17.94
C PHE A 4 -16.91 -9.32 16.94
N ARG A 5 -16.95 -8.06 17.41
CA ARG A 5 -16.51 -6.89 16.64
C ARG A 5 -15.00 -7.04 16.42
N ARG A 6 -14.58 -7.76 15.37
CA ARG A 6 -13.19 -7.69 14.91
C ARG A 6 -12.96 -6.27 14.36
N PRO A 7 -11.94 -5.54 14.83
CA PRO A 7 -11.63 -4.21 14.34
C PRO A 7 -11.44 -4.25 12.82
N CYS A 8 -12.09 -3.33 12.10
CA CYS A 8 -11.90 -3.13 10.67
C CYS A 8 -10.44 -2.74 10.41
N THR A 9 -9.65 -3.68 9.90
CA THR A 9 -8.24 -3.45 9.65
C THR A 9 -8.08 -2.67 8.34
N ALA A 10 -7.88 -1.35 8.42
CA ALA A 10 -7.62 -0.51 7.27
C ALA A 10 -6.19 -0.79 6.76
N CYS A 11 -6.08 -1.27 5.51
CA CYS A 11 -4.82 -1.29 4.79
C CYS A 11 -4.72 0.01 4.00
N GLY A 12 -3.81 0.89 4.41
CA GLY A 12 -3.42 2.05 3.61
C GLY A 12 -2.32 1.63 2.65
N LEU A 13 -2.55 1.76 1.34
CA LEU A 13 -1.50 1.69 0.33
C LEU A 13 -1.36 3.08 -0.28
N THR A 14 -0.27 3.75 0.04
CA THR A 14 0.04 5.06 -0.53
C THR A 14 1.00 4.85 -1.67
N PHE A 15 0.61 5.30 -2.85
CA PHE A 15 1.44 5.27 -4.05
C PHE A 15 1.89 6.69 -4.36
N THR A 16 3.20 6.93 -4.29
CA THR A 16 3.79 8.19 -4.72
C THR A 16 4.57 7.94 -5.99
N SER A 17 4.11 8.53 -7.10
CA SER A 17 4.83 8.53 -8.37
C SER A 17 5.40 9.91 -8.65
N SER A 18 6.72 10.05 -8.62
CA SER A 18 7.38 11.27 -9.10
C SER A 18 7.64 11.13 -10.60
N THR A 19 7.06 12.03 -11.39
CA THR A 19 7.19 12.03 -12.86
C THR A 19 8.11 13.16 -13.29
N THR A 20 9.10 12.86 -14.14
CA THR A 20 9.92 13.88 -14.81
C THR A 20 9.53 13.92 -16.28
N ALA A 21 9.01 15.07 -16.75
CA ALA A 21 8.57 15.25 -18.12
C ALA A 21 9.77 15.45 -19.08
N PRO A 22 9.73 14.92 -20.31
CA PRO A 22 10.72 15.24 -21.34
C PRO A 22 10.54 16.69 -21.82
N SER A 23 11.64 17.33 -22.22
CA SER A 23 11.71 18.74 -22.64
C SER A 23 10.85 19.11 -23.85
N SER A 24 10.25 18.13 -24.53
CA SER A 24 9.40 18.28 -25.72
C SER A 24 7.89 18.14 -25.46
N ALA A 25 7.46 17.80 -24.24
CA ALA A 25 6.05 17.59 -23.93
C ALA A 25 5.41 18.86 -23.31
N THR A 26 4.59 19.58 -24.10
CA THR A 26 3.74 20.70 -23.65
C THR A 26 2.50 20.26 -22.87
N THR A 27 2.26 18.96 -22.71
CA THR A 27 1.10 18.43 -21.98
C THR A 27 1.42 18.28 -20.50
N SER A 28 0.83 19.14 -19.67
CA SER A 28 0.82 19.00 -18.22
C SER A 28 0.02 17.76 -17.82
N ALA A 29 0.70 16.63 -17.61
CA ALA A 29 0.09 15.46 -17.00
C ALA A 29 -0.18 15.78 -15.53
N HIS A 30 -1.40 16.20 -15.21
CA HIS A 30 -1.83 16.42 -13.82
C HIS A 30 -2.00 15.06 -13.13
N VAL A 31 -1.08 14.74 -12.21
CA VAL A 31 -1.23 13.58 -11.32
C VAL A 31 -2.11 13.98 -10.15
N GLN A 32 -3.25 13.32 -9.98
CA GLN A 32 -4.13 13.52 -8.83
C GLN A 32 -3.96 12.37 -7.82
N PRO A 33 -3.97 12.66 -6.50
CA PRO A 33 -3.97 11.62 -5.49
C PRO A 33 -5.29 10.84 -5.54
N VAL A 34 -5.20 9.50 -5.57
CA VAL A 34 -6.36 8.61 -5.57
C VAL A 34 -6.31 7.75 -4.31
N CYS A 35 -7.46 7.59 -3.66
CA CYS A 35 -7.60 6.73 -2.49
C CYS A 35 -8.81 5.82 -2.63
N ILE A 36 -8.61 4.52 -2.40
CA ILE A 36 -9.66 3.50 -2.50
C ILE A 36 -9.71 2.71 -1.21
N PHE A 37 -10.91 2.62 -0.63
CA PHE A 37 -11.16 1.85 0.59
C PHE A 37 -12.27 0.84 0.38
N ALA A 38 -12.14 -0.33 0.99
CA ALA A 38 -13.20 -1.34 1.06
C ALA A 38 -13.78 -1.40 2.47
N TYR A 39 -15.10 -1.21 2.60
CA TYR A 39 -15.83 -1.26 3.86
C TYR A 39 -16.88 -2.39 3.86
N GLY A 40 -17.24 -2.90 5.04
CA GLY A 40 -18.25 -3.96 5.19
C GLY A 40 -18.02 -4.85 6.41
N GLN A 41 -18.93 -5.80 6.67
CA GLN A 41 -18.83 -6.75 7.79
C GLN A 41 -17.72 -7.80 7.61
N THR A 42 -17.19 -8.36 8.70
CA THR A 42 -16.23 -9.47 8.63
C THR A 42 -16.79 -10.64 7.80
N GLY A 43 -15.98 -11.23 6.93
CA GLY A 43 -16.41 -12.29 6.02
C GLY A 43 -17.07 -11.81 4.71
N SER A 44 -17.29 -10.49 4.53
CA SER A 44 -17.87 -9.94 3.30
C SER A 44 -16.91 -9.89 2.09
N GLY A 45 -15.73 -10.49 2.19
CA GLY A 45 -14.76 -10.50 1.09
C GLY A 45 -13.92 -9.23 0.90
N LYS A 46 -13.87 -8.27 1.84
CA LYS A 46 -13.02 -7.05 1.70
C LYS A 46 -11.58 -7.32 1.28
N THR A 47 -10.91 -8.22 2.01
CA THR A 47 -9.52 -8.62 1.69
C THR A 47 -9.44 -9.31 0.34
N TYR A 48 -10.46 -10.10 -0.01
CA TYR A 48 -10.54 -10.79 -1.30
C TYR A 48 -10.75 -9.79 -2.46
N THR A 49 -11.52 -8.73 -2.27
CA THR A 49 -11.68 -7.66 -3.28
C THR A 49 -10.40 -6.84 -3.43
N MET A 50 -9.77 -6.42 -2.31
CA MET A 50 -8.60 -5.53 -2.35
C MET A 50 -7.32 -6.27 -2.75
N MET A 51 -7.01 -7.40 -2.10
CA MET A 51 -5.79 -8.17 -2.35
C MET A 51 -6.04 -9.36 -3.28
N GLY A 52 -7.16 -10.04 -3.10
CA GLY A 52 -7.47 -11.28 -3.80
C GLY A 52 -6.58 -12.44 -3.35
N ASN A 53 -6.50 -13.48 -4.18
CA ASN A 53 -5.56 -14.57 -4.01
C ASN A 53 -4.33 -14.33 -4.90
N PRO A 54 -3.15 -14.01 -4.34
CA PRO A 54 -1.96 -13.73 -5.13
C PRO A 54 -1.35 -14.96 -5.82
N GLU A 55 -1.80 -16.18 -5.51
CA GLU A 55 -1.33 -17.42 -6.14
C GLU A 55 -2.12 -17.80 -7.39
N LEU A 56 -3.30 -17.22 -7.60
CA LEU A 56 -4.17 -17.51 -8.71
C LEU A 56 -4.36 -16.25 -9.56
N ASP A 57 -3.88 -16.29 -10.80
CA ASP A 57 -3.86 -15.13 -11.71
C ASP A 57 -5.27 -14.55 -11.93
N ASP A 58 -6.27 -15.40 -12.04
CA ASP A 58 -7.69 -15.01 -12.21
C ASP A 58 -8.31 -14.39 -10.95
N GLN A 59 -7.70 -14.59 -9.78
CA GLN A 59 -8.21 -14.14 -8.48
C GLN A 59 -7.42 -12.97 -7.88
N LYS A 60 -6.56 -12.31 -8.67
CA LYS A 60 -5.92 -11.06 -8.27
C LYS A 60 -6.96 -10.01 -7.89
N GLY A 61 -6.79 -9.37 -6.74
CA GLY A 61 -7.65 -8.28 -6.29
C GLY A 61 -7.36 -6.96 -6.98
N LEU A 62 -8.01 -5.89 -6.49
CA LEU A 62 -7.88 -4.54 -7.02
C LEU A 62 -6.43 -4.02 -6.96
N ILE A 63 -5.75 -4.19 -5.82
CA ILE A 63 -4.40 -3.70 -5.59
C ILE A 63 -3.41 -4.24 -6.63
N PRO A 64 -3.20 -5.57 -6.78
CA PRO A 64 -2.24 -6.10 -7.75
C PRO A 64 -2.60 -5.73 -9.19
N ARG A 65 -3.90 -5.73 -9.56
CA ARG A 65 -4.34 -5.34 -10.91
C ARG A 65 -4.05 -3.88 -11.22
N SER A 66 -4.34 -2.97 -10.29
CA SER A 66 -4.05 -1.54 -10.47
C SER A 66 -2.55 -1.30 -10.62
N LEU A 67 -1.73 -1.99 -9.84
CA LEU A 67 -0.27 -1.88 -9.93
C LEU A 67 0.25 -2.37 -11.29
N GLU A 68 -0.22 -3.51 -11.81
CA GLU A 68 0.12 -3.99 -13.14
C GLU A 68 -0.16 -2.94 -14.23
N GLN A 69 -1.34 -2.32 -14.18
CA GLN A 69 -1.71 -1.28 -15.13
C GLN A 69 -0.82 -0.04 -15.00
N ILE A 70 -0.47 0.38 -13.78
CA ILE A 70 0.43 1.51 -13.56
C ILE A 70 1.82 1.21 -14.13
N PHE A 71 2.37 0.01 -13.92
CA PHE A 71 3.66 -0.38 -14.48
C PHE A 71 3.63 -0.41 -16.01
N GLN A 72 2.59 -1.01 -16.62
CA GLN A 72 2.41 -1.03 -18.07
C GLN A 72 2.31 0.38 -18.67
N ALA A 73 1.54 1.26 -18.04
CA ALA A 73 1.44 2.67 -18.44
C ALA A 73 2.80 3.38 -18.32
N SER A 74 3.53 3.15 -17.21
CA SER A 74 4.85 3.75 -17.00
C SER A 74 5.85 3.32 -18.08
N GLN A 75 5.84 2.05 -18.50
CA GLN A 75 6.73 1.54 -19.54
C GLN A 75 6.40 2.14 -20.91
N THR A 76 5.11 2.24 -21.24
CA THR A 76 4.63 2.85 -22.49
C THR A 76 5.03 4.33 -22.59
N LEU A 77 4.97 5.05 -21.46
CA LEU A 77 5.36 6.46 -21.39
C LEU A 77 6.88 6.64 -21.31
N ASN A 78 7.60 5.68 -20.73
CA ASN A 78 9.07 5.65 -20.73
C ASN A 78 9.64 5.56 -22.15
N ALA A 79 9.03 4.77 -23.03
CA ALA A 79 9.37 4.75 -24.46
C ALA A 79 9.20 6.14 -25.14
N ARG A 80 8.39 7.04 -24.56
CA ARG A 80 8.19 8.42 -25.02
C ARG A 80 9.11 9.42 -24.30
N GLY A 81 10.07 8.96 -23.51
CA GLY A 81 11.06 9.79 -22.80
C GLY A 81 10.66 10.21 -21.39
N TRP A 82 9.55 9.70 -20.84
CA TRP A 82 9.11 10.03 -19.49
C TRP A 82 9.80 9.15 -18.44
N LYS A 83 10.30 9.75 -17.36
CA LYS A 83 10.89 8.99 -16.24
C LYS A 83 9.93 8.95 -15.06
N TYR A 84 9.62 7.75 -14.59
CA TYR A 84 8.79 7.51 -13.41
C TYR A 84 9.63 6.85 -12.33
N LYS A 85 9.47 7.34 -11.10
CA LYS A 85 9.88 6.61 -9.91
C LYS A 85 8.64 6.16 -9.17
N ILE A 86 8.55 4.86 -8.91
CA ILE A 86 7.43 4.26 -8.19
C ILE A 86 7.91 3.89 -6.79
N GLN A 87 7.17 4.35 -5.79
CA GLN A 87 7.42 4.03 -4.39
C GLN A 87 6.16 3.48 -3.73
N VAL A 88 6.35 2.46 -2.89
CA VAL A 88 5.27 1.77 -2.19
C VAL A 88 5.51 1.84 -0.69
N SER A 89 4.47 2.21 0.05
CA SER A 89 4.39 2.10 1.50
C SER A 89 3.13 1.31 1.87
N MET A 90 3.22 0.48 2.91
CA MET A 90 2.07 -0.29 3.41
C MET A 90 2.03 -0.20 4.93
N LEU A 91 0.90 0.30 5.44
CA LEU A 91 0.64 0.39 6.86
C LEU A 91 -0.69 -0.25 7.21
N GLU A 92 -0.78 -0.64 8.47
CA GLU A 92 -1.96 -1.18 9.11
C GLU A 92 -2.31 -0.34 10.31
N ILE A 93 -3.57 0.07 10.39
CA ILE A 93 -4.12 0.69 11.59
C ILE A 93 -4.94 -0.38 12.31
N TYR A 94 -4.50 -0.73 13.51
CA TYR A 94 -5.15 -1.71 14.38
C TYR A 94 -5.14 -1.20 15.81
N ASN A 95 -6.31 -1.17 16.47
CA ASN A 95 -6.47 -0.71 17.84
C ASN A 95 -5.86 0.69 18.12
N GLU A 96 -6.16 1.66 17.25
CA GLU A 96 -5.59 3.03 17.32
C GLU A 96 -4.06 3.10 17.27
N ALA A 97 -3.39 1.99 16.91
CA ALA A 97 -1.96 1.93 16.69
C ALA A 97 -1.67 1.75 15.20
N ILE A 98 -0.71 2.52 14.70
CA ILE A 98 -0.18 2.37 13.34
C ILE A 98 0.98 1.39 13.39
N LYS A 99 0.96 0.44 12.47
CA LYS A 99 2.00 -0.56 12.26
C LYS A 99 2.46 -0.51 10.81
N ASP A 100 3.76 -0.40 10.61
CA ASP A 100 4.37 -0.51 9.30
C ASP A 100 4.53 -2.00 8.92
N LEU A 101 3.98 -2.39 7.78
CA LEU A 101 3.99 -3.78 7.28
C LEU A 101 5.25 -4.12 6.46
N LEU A 102 6.06 -3.13 6.09
CA LEU A 102 7.23 -3.32 5.21
C LEU A 102 8.56 -3.41 5.96
N VAL A 103 8.58 -3.14 7.27
CA VAL A 103 9.77 -3.22 8.13
C VAL A 103 10.38 -4.63 8.06
N ARG A 104 11.64 -4.71 7.60
CA ARG A 104 12.32 -6.00 7.34
C ARG A 104 12.87 -6.68 8.58
N ASN A 105 13.21 -5.94 9.64
CA ASN A 105 13.69 -6.48 10.91
C ASN A 105 13.72 -5.36 11.95
N CYS A 106 13.24 -5.65 13.15
CA CYS A 106 13.37 -4.83 14.33
C CYS A 106 14.85 -4.87 14.78
N GLN A 107 15.75 -4.15 14.09
CA GLN A 107 17.15 -4.08 14.52
C GLN A 107 17.36 -3.23 15.78
N ASN A 108 16.31 -2.63 16.33
CA ASN A 108 16.30 -2.13 17.70
C ASN A 108 14.87 -2.30 18.22
N GLY A 109 14.70 -2.75 19.45
CA GLY A 109 13.41 -2.95 20.13
C GLY A 109 12.56 -1.68 20.33
N ALA A 110 12.74 -0.66 19.49
CA ALA A 110 11.84 0.46 19.38
C ALA A 110 10.65 0.03 18.52
N SER A 111 9.55 -0.33 19.18
CA SER A 111 8.23 -0.13 18.59
C SER A 111 8.08 1.37 18.36
N SER A 112 8.53 1.84 17.20
CA SER A 112 8.37 3.25 16.81
C SER A 112 6.88 3.52 16.78
N LYS A 113 6.39 4.23 17.79
CA LYS A 113 5.00 4.67 17.87
C LYS A 113 4.80 5.68 16.74
N TYR A 114 4.33 5.21 15.60
CA TYR A 114 3.99 6.06 14.48
C TYR A 114 2.84 6.99 14.88
N SER A 115 3.08 8.29 14.85
CA SER A 115 2.09 9.32 15.17
C SER A 115 1.65 10.03 13.90
N ILE A 116 0.34 10.19 13.70
CA ILE A 116 -0.19 10.98 12.59
C ILE A 116 0.22 12.45 12.78
N ARG A 117 0.80 13.06 11.74
CA ARG A 117 1.10 14.50 11.69
C ARG A 117 0.21 15.19 10.68
N HIS A 118 -0.22 16.40 11.03
CA HIS A 118 -0.99 17.28 10.17
C HIS A 118 -0.10 18.46 9.78
N GLU A 119 0.09 18.69 8.48
CA GLU A 119 0.75 19.88 7.96
C GLU A 119 -0.21 21.08 7.91
N ALA A 120 0.34 22.29 7.89
CA ALA A 120 -0.42 23.53 7.85
C ALA A 120 -1.26 23.69 6.56
N ASN A 121 -0.96 22.90 5.52
CA ASN A 121 -1.70 22.85 4.27
C ASN A 121 -2.95 21.93 4.31
N GLY A 122 -3.20 21.24 5.43
CA GLY A 122 -4.31 20.29 5.60
C GLY A 122 -3.95 18.83 5.25
N ASP A 123 -2.73 18.57 4.78
CA ASP A 123 -2.27 17.22 4.49
C ASP A 123 -1.95 16.46 5.77
N THR A 124 -2.36 15.20 5.80
CA THR A 124 -2.16 14.30 6.93
C THR A 124 -1.25 13.17 6.50
N PHE A 125 -0.11 13.01 7.17
CA PHE A 125 0.86 11.98 6.84
C PHE A 125 1.42 11.33 8.10
N VAL A 126 1.92 10.11 7.93
CA VAL A 126 2.61 9.38 8.99
C VAL A 126 4.11 9.48 8.70
N PRO A 127 4.89 10.19 9.54
CA PRO A 127 6.34 10.29 9.37
C PRO A 127 7.00 8.93 9.61
N ASP A 128 8.20 8.75 9.05
CA ASP A 128 9.07 7.59 9.25
C ASP A 128 8.54 6.24 8.73
N LEU A 129 7.47 6.25 7.90
CA LEU A 129 7.03 5.04 7.21
C LEU A 129 8.13 4.51 6.29
N THR A 130 8.28 3.18 6.26
CA THR A 130 9.14 2.50 5.30
C THR A 130 8.56 2.68 3.91
N VAL A 131 9.29 3.43 3.08
CA VAL A 131 9.01 3.60 1.66
C VAL A 131 9.98 2.74 0.87
N VAL A 132 9.47 1.85 0.03
CA VAL A 132 10.27 0.96 -0.81
C VAL A 132 10.14 1.38 -2.26
N ASP A 133 11.28 1.66 -2.89
CA ASP A 133 11.36 1.89 -4.33
C ASP A 133 11.17 0.55 -5.05
N VAL A 134 10.30 0.52 -6.05
CA VAL A 134 9.99 -0.69 -6.81
C VAL A 134 10.17 -0.46 -8.31
N ILE A 135 10.80 -1.43 -8.97
CA ILE A 135 11.11 -1.37 -10.41
C ILE A 135 10.37 -2.43 -11.22
N SER A 136 9.86 -3.48 -10.59
CA SER A 136 9.12 -4.56 -11.25
C SER A 136 7.87 -4.96 -10.46
N ILE A 137 6.89 -5.51 -11.18
CA ILE A 137 5.70 -6.11 -10.60
C ILE A 137 6.02 -7.30 -9.69
N ASP A 138 7.10 -8.03 -9.95
CA ASP A 138 7.55 -9.15 -9.11
C ASP A 138 7.95 -8.69 -7.71
N GLU A 139 8.65 -7.55 -7.62
CA GLU A 139 9.04 -6.94 -6.35
C GLU A 139 7.80 -6.53 -5.56
N VAL A 140 6.83 -5.90 -6.23
CA VAL A 140 5.58 -5.49 -5.60
C VAL A 140 4.77 -6.70 -5.12
N SER A 141 4.71 -7.76 -5.92
CA SER A 141 4.05 -9.02 -5.55
C SER A 141 4.72 -9.65 -4.32
N SER A 142 6.06 -9.60 -4.25
CA SER A 142 6.81 -10.06 -3.08
C SER A 142 6.53 -9.21 -1.84
N LEU A 143 6.41 -7.88 -1.99
CA LEU A 143 6.07 -6.96 -0.89
C LEU A 143 4.65 -7.20 -0.39
N LEU A 144 3.68 -7.37 -1.29
CA LEU A 144 2.29 -7.67 -0.95
C LEU A 144 2.17 -9.00 -0.18
N ARG A 145 2.87 -10.05 -0.64
CA ARG A 145 2.92 -11.35 0.07
C ARG A 145 3.50 -11.21 1.48
N ARG A 146 4.60 -10.47 1.62
CA ARG A 146 5.22 -10.21 2.92
C ARG A 146 4.30 -9.41 3.86
N ALA A 147 3.67 -8.35 3.35
CA ALA A 147 2.72 -7.56 4.12
C ALA A 147 1.51 -8.39 4.60
N ALA A 148 0.99 -9.28 3.75
CA ALA A 148 -0.09 -10.20 4.11
C ALA A 148 0.31 -11.17 5.24
N GLN A 149 1.54 -11.70 5.21
CA GLN A 149 2.08 -12.56 6.27
C GLN A 149 2.24 -11.79 7.59
N MET A 150 2.76 -10.56 7.56
CA MET A 150 2.92 -9.72 8.76
C MET A 150 1.58 -9.40 9.42
N ARG A 151 0.54 -9.17 8.62
CA ARG A 151 -0.84 -8.96 9.09
C ARG A 151 -1.39 -10.20 9.78
N LEU A 152 -1.20 -11.39 9.21
CA LEU A 152 -1.63 -12.64 9.83
C LEU A 152 -0.93 -12.87 11.17
N HIS A 153 0.38 -12.62 11.23
CA HIS A 153 1.17 -12.78 12.45
C HIS A 153 0.64 -11.90 13.60
N THR A 154 0.36 -10.62 13.35
CA THR A 154 -0.22 -9.71 14.36
C THR A 154 -1.53 -10.24 14.91
N LEU A 155 -2.42 -10.71 14.02
CA LEU A 155 -3.72 -11.21 14.43
C LEU A 155 -3.64 -12.54 15.20
N LEU A 156 -2.57 -13.32 15.07
CA LEU A 156 -2.38 -14.57 15.81
C LEU A 156 -1.68 -14.33 17.16
N SER A 157 -0.75 -13.38 17.25
CA SER A 157 -0.09 -13.03 18.51
C SER A 157 -1.05 -12.46 19.56
N ASP A 158 -2.14 -11.80 19.15
CA ASP A 158 -3.14 -11.24 20.06
C ASP A 158 -4.13 -12.28 20.63
N PHE A 159 -4.07 -13.54 20.16
CA PHE A 159 -4.92 -14.64 20.65
C PHE A 159 -4.20 -15.62 21.61
N SER A 160 -2.90 -15.43 21.89
CA SER A 160 -2.16 -16.13 22.95
C SER A 160 -2.01 -15.25 24.19
#